data_AF-A0A1Q7YHM5-F1
#
_entry.id   AF-A0A1Q7YHM5-F1
#
_cell.length_a   1.000
_cell.length_b   1.000
_cell.length_c   1.000
_cell.angle_alpha   90.00
_cell.angle_beta   90.00
_cell.angle_gamma   90.00
#
_symmetry.space_group_name_H-M   'P 1'
#
loop_
_entity.id
_entity.type
_entity.pdbx_description
1 polymer ?
#
loop_
_entity_poly.entity_id
_entity_poly.type
_entity_poly.pdbx_seq_one_letter_code
_entity_poly.pdbx_strand_id
1 'polypeptide(L)'
;MRLKSNLAADGALVVVTLIWGSTFVMAKEVLAHWPPLAYICVRFVIASLALVALFPKQFVAARAREWKMGASLGALMVCGFTVQAIGQIYTTPSKSAFITGLTTPLVPFVALVVLRVRPSFENLVGVVLASVGGILIRSQRTSRC
;
A
#
# COMPACT_ATOMS: atom_id res chain seq x y z
N MET A 1 -15.05 -21.03 -10.33
CA MET A 1 -14.44 -20.68 -9.04
C MET A 1 -15.51 -20.87 -7.96
N ARG A 2 -15.51 -21.98 -7.21
CA ARG A 2 -16.51 -22.20 -6.14
C ARG A 2 -16.08 -21.39 -4.91
N LEU A 3 -16.50 -20.14 -4.83
CA LEU A 3 -16.43 -19.33 -3.61
C LEU A 3 -17.38 -19.95 -2.58
N LYS A 4 -16.88 -20.82 -1.71
CA LYS A 4 -17.53 -21.02 -0.41
C LYS A 4 -17.34 -19.71 0.35
N SER A 5 -18.42 -18.94 0.45
CA SER A 5 -18.52 -17.72 1.25
C SER A 5 -18.03 -18.01 2.67
N ASN A 6 -16.81 -17.56 2.95
CA ASN A 6 -16.32 -17.47 4.32
C ASN A 6 -16.54 -16.02 4.72
N LEU A 7 -17.74 -15.71 5.20
CA LEU A 7 -18.10 -14.35 5.66
C LEU A 7 -17.06 -13.79 6.66
N ALA A 8 -16.41 -14.68 7.44
CA ALA A 8 -15.30 -14.33 8.31
C ALA A 8 -14.05 -13.84 7.55
N ALA A 9 -13.71 -14.44 6.41
CA ALA A 9 -12.60 -14.01 5.56
C ALA A 9 -12.90 -12.69 4.87
N ASP A 10 -14.11 -12.53 4.33
CA ASP A 10 -14.57 -11.28 3.71
C ASP A 10 -14.63 -10.15 4.75
N GLY A 11 -15.13 -10.44 5.96
CA GLY A 11 -15.13 -9.50 7.07
C GLY A 11 -13.72 -9.10 7.51
N ALA A 12 -12.78 -10.05 7.59
CA ALA A 12 -11.38 -9.77 7.89
C ALA A 12 -10.73 -8.85 6.84
N LEU A 13 -11.03 -9.06 5.55
CA LEU A 13 -10.55 -8.19 4.47
C LEU A 13 -11.06 -6.76 4.60
N VAL A 14 -12.34 -6.58 4.97
CA VAL A 14 -12.91 -5.24 5.22
C VAL A 14 -12.18 -4.56 6.37
N VAL A 15 -11.97 -5.26 7.49
CA VAL A 15 -11.26 -4.72 8.66
C VAL A 15 -9.83 -4.32 8.31
N VAL A 16 -9.09 -5.19 7.61
CA VAL A 16 -7.72 -4.89 7.15
C VAL A 16 -7.71 -3.66 6.24
N THR A 17 -8.68 -3.54 5.34
CA THR A 17 -8.79 -2.39 4.42
C THR A 17 -9.07 -1.09 5.17
N LEU A 18 -9.94 -1.13 6.18
CA LEU A 18 -10.23 0.03 7.04
C LEU A 18 -8.99 0.47 7.83
N ILE A 19 -8.30 -0.49 8.46
CA ILE A 19 -7.06 -0.22 9.20
C ILE A 19 -6.04 0.41 8.23
N TRP A 20 -5.83 -0.21 7.07
CA TRP A 20 -4.88 0.28 6.08
C TRP A 20 -5.22 1.69 5.60
N GLY A 21 -6.48 1.98 5.24
CA GLY A 21 -6.93 3.30 4.79
C GLY A 21 -6.76 4.39 5.86
N SER A 22 -7.04 4.06 7.13
CA SER A 22 -6.87 5.01 8.25
C SER A 22 -5.41 5.48 8.41
N THR A 23 -4.43 4.67 8.00
CA THR A 23 -3.01 5.01 8.13
C THR A 23 -2.62 6.24 7.30
N PHE A 24 -3.29 6.53 6.17
CA PHE A 24 -3.02 7.72 5.35
C PHE A 24 -3.43 9.01 6.06
N VAL A 25 -4.52 8.96 6.84
CA VAL A 25 -4.99 10.11 7.64
C VAL A 25 -4.00 10.38 8.77
N MET A 26 -3.64 9.34 9.53
CA MET A 26 -2.67 9.45 10.63
C MET A 26 -1.29 9.90 10.14
N ALA A 27 -0.85 9.35 9.01
CA ALA A 27 0.43 9.72 8.41
C ALA A 27 0.45 11.19 7.96
N LYS A 28 -0.67 11.73 7.45
CA LYS A 28 -0.75 13.15 7.06
C LYS A 28 -0.64 14.06 8.27
N GLU A 29 -1.27 13.68 9.39
CA GLU A 29 -1.18 14.42 10.65
C GLU A 29 0.25 14.45 11.18
N VAL A 30 0.92 13.29 11.23
CA VAL A 30 2.33 13.22 11.70
C VAL A 30 3.26 14.01 10.79
N LEU A 31 3.08 13.93 9.47
CA LEU A 31 3.88 14.67 8.49
C LEU A 31 3.67 16.19 8.55
N ALA A 32 2.63 16.68 9.23
CA ALA A 32 2.47 18.12 9.48
C ALA A 32 3.49 18.65 10.50
N HIS A 33 4.04 17.78 11.34
CA HIS A 33 4.94 18.15 12.43
C HIS A 33 6.33 17.53 12.30
N TRP A 34 6.45 16.39 11.59
CA TRP A 34 7.69 15.62 11.51
C TRP A 34 8.23 15.56 10.07
N PRO A 35 9.57 15.59 9.88
CA PRO A 35 10.18 15.33 8.59
C PRO A 35 9.78 13.95 8.02
N PRO A 36 9.57 13.82 6.70
CA PRO A 36 9.14 12.56 6.08
C PRO A 36 10.05 11.38 6.37
N LEU A 37 11.37 11.61 6.35
CA LEU A 37 12.35 10.59 6.62
C LEU A 37 12.28 10.10 8.08
N ALA A 38 12.06 11.01 9.04
CA ALA A 38 11.93 10.66 10.45
C ALA A 38 10.67 9.80 10.70
N TYR A 39 9.53 10.17 10.09
CA TYR A 39 8.30 9.38 10.15
C TYR A 39 8.52 7.94 9.65
N ILE A 40 9.20 7.79 8.51
CA ILE A 40 9.48 6.49 7.90
C ILE A 40 10.47 5.69 8.75
N CYS A 41 11.55 6.30 9.21
CA CYS A 41 12.54 5.63 10.07
C CYS A 41 11.88 5.05 11.31
N VAL A 42 11.07 5.83 12.05
CA VAL A 42 10.37 5.34 13.24
C VAL A 42 9.43 4.20 12.89
N ARG A 43 8.63 4.34 11.82
CA ARG A 43 7.69 3.31 11.37
C ARG A 43 8.39 1.99 11.06
N PHE A 44 9.48 2.03 10.30
CA PHE A 44 10.22 0.83 9.91
C PHE A 44 10.98 0.22 11.08
N VAL A 45 11.55 1.02 11.99
CA VAL A 45 12.21 0.51 13.20
C VAL A 45 11.22 -0.23 14.09
N ILE A 46 10.05 0.34 14.35
CA ILE A 46 9.00 -0.31 15.14
C ILE A 46 8.57 -1.63 14.47
N ALA A 47 8.34 -1.61 13.15
CA ALA A 47 7.97 -2.80 12.40
C ALA A 47 9.06 -3.89 12.44
N SER A 48 10.33 -3.51 12.30
CA SER A 48 11.47 -4.43 12.37
C SER A 48 11.60 -5.05 13.77
N LEU A 49 11.50 -4.25 14.83
CA LEU A 49 11.55 -4.75 16.21
C LEU A 49 10.39 -5.71 16.51
N ALA A 50 9.18 -5.37 16.07
CA ALA A 50 8.02 -6.25 16.21
C ALA A 50 8.21 -7.60 15.48
N LEU A 51 8.75 -7.58 14.26
CA LEU A 51 9.04 -8.80 13.50
C LEU A 51 10.15 -9.64 14.16
N VAL A 52 11.21 -9.01 14.67
CA VAL A 52 12.28 -9.71 15.40
C VAL A 52 11.74 -10.35 16.66
N ALA A 53 10.86 -9.67 17.40
CA ALA A 53 10.24 -10.19 18.61
C ALA A 53 9.29 -11.38 18.32
N LEU A 54 8.56 -11.32 17.20
CA LEU A 54 7.61 -12.37 16.81
C LEU A 54 8.30 -13.60 16.19
N PHE A 55 9.41 -13.40 15.48
CA PHE A 55 10.12 -14.44 14.74
C PHE A 55 11.63 -14.46 15.02
N PRO A 56 12.07 -14.61 16.27
CA PRO A 56 13.48 -14.50 16.63
C PRO A 56 14.32 -15.63 16.04
N LYS A 57 13.75 -16.84 15.93
CA LYS A 57 14.46 -18.04 15.41
C LYS A 57 14.83 -17.89 13.93
N GLN A 58 13.95 -17.28 13.15
CA GLN A 58 14.12 -17.04 11.72
C GLN A 58 15.22 -16.01 11.47
N PHE A 59 15.34 -15.02 12.35
CA PHE A 59 16.37 -14.00 12.28
C PHE A 59 17.77 -14.55 12.55
N VAL A 60 17.89 -15.43 13.55
CA VAL A 60 19.15 -16.10 13.89
C VAL A 60 19.56 -17.14 12.84
N ALA A 61 18.58 -17.84 12.25
CA ALA A 61 18.83 -18.83 11.21
C ALA A 61 19.11 -18.23 9.82
N ALA A 62 18.92 -16.92 9.64
CA ALA A 62 19.04 -16.25 8.36
C ALA A 62 20.49 -16.26 7.83
N ARG A 63 20.65 -16.63 6.57
CA ARG A 63 21.92 -16.69 5.85
C ARG A 63 22.30 -15.32 5.29
N ALA A 64 23.59 -15.11 5.04
CA ALA A 64 24.10 -13.86 4.46
C ALA A 64 23.42 -13.46 3.14
N ARG A 65 22.96 -14.43 2.33
CA ARG A 65 22.19 -14.17 1.10
C ARG A 65 20.83 -13.55 1.40
N GLU A 66 20.12 -14.06 2.40
CA GLU A 66 18.79 -13.57 2.80
C GLU A 66 18.91 -12.16 3.36
N TRP A 67 19.96 -11.89 4.14
CA TRP A 67 20.30 -10.56 4.60
C TRP A 67 20.58 -9.56 3.48
N LYS A 68 21.36 -9.96 2.46
CA LYS A 68 21.63 -9.10 1.29
C LYS A 68 20.35 -8.80 0.51
N MET A 69 19.50 -9.80 0.28
CA MET A 69 18.23 -9.62 -0.43
C MET A 69 17.23 -8.80 0.39
N GLY A 70 17.19 -9.00 1.72
CA GLY A 70 16.38 -8.19 2.63
C GLY A 70 16.84 -6.74 2.66
N ALA A 71 18.15 -6.48 2.68
CA ALA A 71 18.71 -5.13 2.63
C ALA A 71 18.40 -4.43 1.30
N SER A 72 18.50 -5.11 0.16
CA SER A 72 18.19 -4.52 -1.15
C SER A 72 16.70 -4.19 -1.30
N LEU A 73 15.82 -5.09 -0.86
CA LEU A 73 14.37 -4.84 -0.83
C LEU A 73 14.00 -3.75 0.17
N GLY A 74 14.65 -3.73 1.33
CA GLY A 74 14.47 -2.70 2.36
C GLY A 74 14.85 -1.31 1.85
N ALA A 75 16.00 -1.20 1.18
CA ALA A 75 16.42 0.06 0.54
C ALA A 75 15.40 0.53 -0.50
N LEU A 76 14.92 -0.36 -1.36
CA LEU A 76 13.89 -0.04 -2.35
C LEU A 76 12.57 0.41 -1.68
N MET A 77 12.16 -0.26 -0.60
CA MET A 77 10.99 0.12 0.18
C MET A 77 11.15 1.52 0.78
N VAL A 78 12.26 1.82 1.44
CA VAL A 78 12.48 3.15 2.05
C VAL A 78 12.42 4.23 0.99
N CYS A 79 13.02 4.03 -0.18
CA CYS A 79 12.91 4.96 -1.31
C CYS A 79 11.44 5.16 -1.73
N GLY A 80 10.70 4.06 -1.97
CA GLY A 80 9.31 4.12 -2.39
C GLY A 80 8.38 4.80 -1.36
N PHE A 81 8.52 4.44 -0.09
CA PHE A 81 7.75 5.04 1.01
C PHE A 81 8.12 6.51 1.23
N THR A 82 9.38 6.90 1.00
CA THR A 82 9.80 8.32 1.10
C THR A 82 9.15 9.14 0.01
N VAL A 83 9.19 8.66 -1.24
CA VAL A 83 8.48 9.31 -2.34
C VAL A 83 6.98 9.39 -2.06
N GLN A 84 6.38 8.33 -1.51
CA GLN A 84 4.96 8.31 -1.13
C GLN A 84 4.65 9.33 -0.01
N ALA A 85 5.47 9.40 1.03
CA ALA A 85 5.29 10.33 2.15
C ALA A 85 5.43 11.79 1.69
N ILE A 86 6.41 12.07 0.83
CA ILE A 86 6.56 13.39 0.18
C ILE A 86 5.32 13.71 -0.65
N GLY A 87 4.86 12.78 -1.48
CA GLY A 87 3.63 12.96 -2.26
C GLY A 87 2.42 13.27 -1.37
N GLN A 88 2.33 12.61 -0.22
CA GLN A 88 1.26 12.85 0.75
C GLN A 88 1.29 14.25 1.38
N ILE A 89 2.44 14.93 1.43
CA ILE A 89 2.50 16.35 1.87
C ILE A 89 1.73 17.24 0.88
N TYR A 90 1.86 16.99 -0.43
CA TYR A 90 1.27 17.82 -1.48
C TYR A 90 -0.19 17.45 -1.84
N THR A 91 -0.67 16.30 -1.39
CA THR A 91 -2.04 15.83 -1.70
C THR A 91 -2.86 15.53 -0.45
N THR A 92 -4.12 15.17 -0.64
CA THR A 92 -5.01 14.77 0.47
C THR A 92 -4.86 13.28 0.77
N PRO A 93 -5.08 12.83 2.03
CA PRO A 93 -5.04 11.41 2.38
C PRO A 93 -5.88 10.53 1.45
N SER A 94 -7.09 10.99 1.11
CA SER A 94 -7.99 10.27 0.20
C SER A 94 -7.42 10.11 -1.21
N LYS A 95 -6.73 11.12 -1.74
CA LYS A 95 -6.08 11.04 -3.06
C LYS A 95 -4.86 10.12 -3.03
N SER A 96 -4.02 10.20 -1.99
CA SER A 96 -2.88 9.29 -1.81
C SER A 96 -3.32 7.83 -1.67
N ALA A 97 -4.32 7.57 -0.82
CA ALA A 97 -4.86 6.23 -0.61
C ALA A 97 -5.48 5.66 -1.90
N PHE A 98 -6.21 6.51 -2.64
CA PHE A 98 -6.79 6.13 -3.91
C PHE A 98 -5.72 5.80 -4.97
N ILE A 99 -4.72 6.66 -5.17
CA ILE A 99 -3.61 6.42 -6.11
C ILE A 99 -2.86 5.14 -5.74
N THR A 100 -2.63 4.90 -4.44
CA THR A 100 -1.99 3.67 -3.98
C THR A 100 -2.89 2.45 -4.24
N GLY A 101 -4.20 2.57 -4.02
CA GLY A 101 -5.16 1.49 -4.30
C GLY A 101 -5.28 1.15 -5.80
N LEU A 102 -5.01 2.10 -6.69
CA LEU A 102 -4.97 1.85 -8.14
C LEU A 102 -3.86 0.88 -8.57
N THR A 103 -2.86 0.61 -7.73
CA THR A 103 -1.86 -0.41 -8.05
C THR A 103 -2.51 -1.78 -8.20
N THR A 104 -3.54 -2.10 -7.42
CA THR A 104 -4.26 -3.38 -7.46
C THR A 104 -4.89 -3.69 -8.83
N PRO A 105 -5.71 -2.81 -9.44
CA PRO A 105 -6.19 -3.00 -10.81
C PRO A 105 -5.10 -2.88 -11.88
N LEU A 106 -3.93 -2.28 -11.58
CA LEU A 106 -2.77 -2.25 -12.48
C LEU A 106 -1.97 -3.57 -12.50
N VAL A 107 -1.97 -4.34 -11.40
CA VAL A 107 -1.29 -5.65 -11.30
C VAL A 107 -1.57 -6.57 -12.49
N PRO A 108 -2.83 -6.83 -12.92
CA PRO A 108 -3.09 -7.73 -14.05
C PRO A 108 -2.56 -7.21 -15.40
N PHE A 109 -2.42 -5.90 -15.59
CA PHE A 109 -1.77 -5.36 -16.79
C PHE A 109 -0.26 -5.58 -16.76
N VAL A 110 0.38 -5.36 -15.61
CA VAL A 110 1.80 -5.67 -15.44
C VAL A 110 2.03 -7.18 -15.62
N ALA A 111 1.13 -8.01 -15.10
CA ALA A 111 1.17 -9.47 -15.30
C ALA A 111 0.98 -9.86 -16.78
N LEU A 112 0.15 -9.15 -17.54
CA LEU A 112 0.03 -9.34 -18.98
C LEU A 112 1.34 -8.98 -19.71
N VAL A 113 2.01 -7.89 -19.34
CA VAL A 113 3.26 -7.47 -20.00
C VAL A 113 4.43 -8.37 -19.63
N VAL A 114 4.57 -8.73 -18.35
CA VAL A 114 5.71 -9.49 -17.82
C VAL A 114 5.51 -11.00 -17.95
N LEU A 115 4.33 -11.52 -17.60
CA LEU A 115 4.03 -12.95 -17.60
C LEU A 115 3.19 -13.41 -18.81
N ARG A 116 2.73 -12.48 -19.69
CA ARG A 116 1.85 -12.78 -20.84
C ARG A 116 0.53 -13.46 -20.48
N VAL A 117 0.07 -13.30 -19.24
CA VAL A 117 -1.22 -13.83 -18.76
C VAL A 117 -2.34 -12.84 -19.11
N ARG A 118 -3.38 -13.32 -19.79
CA ARG A 118 -4.52 -12.47 -20.19
C ARG A 118 -5.36 -12.05 -18.97
N PRO A 119 -5.67 -10.74 -18.80
CA PRO A 119 -6.51 -10.28 -17.70
C PRO A 119 -7.94 -10.80 -17.84
N SER A 120 -8.58 -11.18 -16.72
CA SER A 120 -9.99 -11.59 -16.68
C SER A 120 -10.93 -10.40 -16.89
N PHE A 121 -12.18 -10.67 -17.25
CA PHE A 121 -13.22 -9.64 -17.42
C PHE A 121 -13.46 -8.84 -16.12
N GLU A 122 -13.39 -9.48 -14.96
CA GLU A 122 -13.51 -8.85 -13.65
C GLU A 122 -12.43 -7.77 -13.42
N ASN A 123 -11.19 -8.04 -13.86
CA ASN A 123 -10.10 -7.07 -13.77
C ASN A 123 -10.38 -5.83 -14.64
N LEU A 124 -10.92 -6.04 -15.84
CA LEU A 124 -11.25 -4.93 -16.75
C LEU A 124 -12.36 -4.04 -16.17
N VAL A 125 -13.40 -4.64 -15.57
CA VAL A 125 -14.47 -3.90 -14.88
C VAL A 125 -13.91 -3.12 -13.67
N GLY A 126 -13.02 -3.73 -12.89
CA GLY A 126 -12.35 -3.06 -11.76
C GLY A 126 -11.55 -1.82 -12.19
N VAL A 127 -10.89 -1.87 -13.35
CA VAL A 127 -10.11 -0.75 -13.90
C VAL A 127 -11.01 0.41 -14.33
N VAL A 128 -12.13 0.11 -14.99
CA VAL A 128 -13.13 1.11 -15.39
C VAL A 128 -13.74 1.77 -14.15
N LEU A 129 -14.19 0.98 -13.18
CA LEU A 129 -14.74 1.46 -11.91
C LEU A 129 -13.73 2.35 -11.15
N ALA A 130 -12.47 1.92 -11.07
CA ALA A 130 -11.44 2.70 -10.41
C ALA A 130 -11.20 4.02 -11.15
N SER A 131 -11.14 4.01 -12.48
CA SER A 131 -10.99 5.24 -13.30
C SER A 131 -12.11 6.24 -13.04
N VAL A 132 -13.37 5.77 -12.96
CA VAL A 132 -14.54 6.60 -12.61
C VAL A 132 -14.41 7.16 -11.19
N GLY A 133 -14.02 6.35 -10.21
CA GLY A 133 -13.79 6.78 -8.82
C GLY A 133 -12.75 7.91 -8.72
N GLY A 134 -11.68 7.84 -9.53
CA GLY A 134 -10.65 8.88 -9.56
C GLY A 134 -11.16 10.22 -10.10
N ILE A 135 -12.02 10.19 -11.12
CA ILE A 135 -12.67 11.38 -11.68
C ILE A 135 -13.59 12.03 -10.64
N LEU A 136 -14.35 11.23 -9.89
CA LEU A 136 -15.26 11.72 -8.84
C LEU A 136 -14.50 12.36 -7.66
N ILE A 137 -13.40 11.75 -7.20
CA ILE A 137 -12.56 12.34 -6.14
C ILE A 137 -11.92 13.66 -6.63
N ARG A 138 -11.64 13.79 -7.93
CA ARG A 138 -11.15 15.05 -8.52
C ARG A 138 -12.24 16.13 -8.58
N SER A 139 -13.49 15.79 -8.90
CA SER A 139 -14.57 16.77 -9.14
C SER A 139 -15.07 17.48 -7.87
N GLN A 140 -14.90 16.88 -6.69
CA GLN A 140 -15.28 17.50 -5.41
C GLN A 140 -14.59 18.84 -5.11
N ARG A 141 -13.56 19.22 -5.88
CA ARG A 141 -12.88 20.52 -5.74
C ARG A 141 -13.63 21.67 -6.43
N THR A 142 -14.57 21.40 -7.34
CA THR A 142 -15.24 22.45 -8.14
C THR A 142 -16.44 23.08 -7.44
N SER A 143 -16.98 22.47 -6.38
CA SER A 143 -18.19 22.94 -5.67
C SER A 143 -17.93 23.69 -4.36
N ARG A 144 -16.68 24.00 -4.02
CA ARG A 144 -16.29 24.80 -2.82
C ARG A 144 -15.55 26.10 -3.19
N CYS A 145 -15.93 26.73 -4.30
CA CYS A 145 -15.62 28.14 -4.57
C CYS A 145 -16.92 28.94 -4.51
#